data_AF-A0A1I4ZQL5-F1
#
_entry.id   AF-A0A1I4ZQL5-F1
#
_cell.length_a   1.000
_cell.length_b   1.000
_cell.length_c   1.000
_cell.angle_alpha   90.00
_cell.angle_beta   90.00
_cell.angle_gamma   90.00
#
_symmetry.space_group_name_H-M   'P 1'
#
loop_
_entity.id
_entity.type
_entity.pdbx_description
1 polymer ?
#
loop_
_entity_poly.entity_id
_entity_poly.type
_entity_poly.pdbx_seq_one_letter_code
_entity_poly.pdbx_strand_id
1 'polypeptide(L)'
;MNLETFIYGYIPILIGLLGILVSIGFTRKNLNILNFISSIVISISNSLAIYMLISILAGAYPTFMPHALILISTILVLIQYLIKRRKLIG
;
A
#
# COMPACT_ATOMS: atom_id res chain seq x y z
N MET A 1 -5.66 25.07 0.93
CA MET A 1 -5.71 23.60 1.15
C MET A 1 -5.88 23.38 2.63
N ASN A 2 -6.95 22.71 3.06
CA ASN A 2 -7.19 22.49 4.49
C ASN A 2 -6.22 21.43 5.01
N LEU A 3 -5.73 21.62 6.24
CA LEU A 3 -4.81 20.70 6.91
C LEU A 3 -5.37 19.26 6.94
N GLU A 4 -6.68 19.14 7.15
CA GLU A 4 -7.40 17.86 7.13
C GLU A 4 -7.29 17.15 5.78
N THR A 5 -7.46 17.88 4.67
CA THR A 5 -7.35 17.32 3.32
C THR A 5 -5.92 16.83 3.05
N PHE A 6 -4.93 17.52 3.60
CA PHE A 6 -3.53 17.09 3.54
C PHE A 6 -3.30 15.79 4.31
N ILE A 7 -3.73 15.76 5.57
CA ILE A 7 -3.48 14.63 6.49
C ILE A 7 -4.27 13.38 6.07
N TYR A 8 -5.54 13.53 5.70
CA TYR A 8 -6.42 12.39 5.41
C TYR A 8 -6.48 12.02 3.93
N GLY A 9 -6.03 12.90 3.02
CA GLY A 9 -6.01 12.64 1.58
C GLY A 9 -4.61 12.34 1.06
N TYR A 10 -3.77 13.36 1.02
CA TYR A 10 -2.47 13.30 0.34
C TYR A 10 -1.44 12.41 1.04
N ILE A 11 -1.36 12.43 2.38
CA ILE A 11 -0.42 11.55 3.12
C ILE A 11 -0.72 10.07 2.86
N PRO A 12 -1.97 9.57 2.98
CA PRO A 12 -2.30 8.18 2.65
C PRO A 12 -1.99 7.81 1.19
N ILE A 13 -2.18 8.71 0.23
CA ILE A 13 -1.79 8.47 -1.17
C ILE A 13 -0.29 8.19 -1.28
N LEU A 14 0.54 9.01 -0.63
CA LEU A 14 1.99 8.82 -0.61
C LEU A 14 2.39 7.49 0.04
N ILE A 15 1.75 7.13 1.16
CA ILE A 15 1.98 5.85 1.83
C ILE A 15 1.63 4.68 0.91
N GLY A 16 0.48 4.75 0.23
CA GLY A 16 0.05 3.72 -0.71
C GLY A 16 1.04 3.55 -1.87
N LEU A 17 1.50 4.64 -2.47
CA LEU A 17 2.51 4.62 -3.55
C LEU A 17 3.83 4.00 -3.08
N LEU A 18 4.32 4.38 -1.90
CA LEU A 18 5.53 3.80 -1.31
C LEU A 18 5.36 2.30 -1.06
N GLY A 19 4.18 1.87 -0.56
CA GLY A 19 3.86 0.46 -0.37
C GLY A 19 3.98 -0.37 -1.65
N ILE A 20 3.48 0.17 -2.77
CA ILE A 20 3.60 -0.46 -4.10
C ILE A 20 5.08 -0.59 -4.49
N LEU A 21 5.85 0.49 -4.41
CA LEU A 21 7.27 0.50 -4.80
C LEU A 21 8.10 -0.49 -3.98
N VAL A 22 7.90 -0.50 -2.66
CA VAL A 22 8.60 -1.41 -1.74
C VAL A 22 8.27 -2.86 -2.04
N SER A 23 6.98 -3.19 -2.25
CA SER A 23 6.54 -4.54 -2.57
C SER A 23 7.10 -5.07 -3.89
N ILE A 24 7.12 -4.23 -4.93
CA ILE A 24 7.75 -4.57 -6.21
C ILE A 24 9.26 -4.82 -6.01
N GLY A 25 9.91 -3.98 -5.20
CA GLY A 25 11.32 -4.15 -4.84
C GLY A 25 11.62 -5.46 -4.13
N PHE A 26 10.73 -5.93 -3.25
CA PHE A 26 10.87 -7.24 -2.59
C PHE A 26 10.62 -8.41 -3.53
N THR A 27 9.63 -8.30 -4.41
CA THR A 27 9.31 -9.35 -5.41
C THR A 27 10.46 -9.55 -6.40
N ARG A 28 11.05 -8.47 -6.91
CA ARG A 28 12.20 -8.57 -7.83
C ARG A 28 13.43 -9.25 -7.21
N LYS A 29 13.64 -9.07 -5.91
CA LYS A 29 14.79 -9.66 -5.18
C LYS A 29 14.54 -11.07 -4.66
N ASN A 30 13.28 -11.53 -4.65
CA ASN A 30 12.90 -12.86 -4.14
C ASN A 30 11.74 -13.39 -4.98
N LEU A 31 12.04 -14.24 -5.97
CA LEU A 31 11.08 -14.90 -6.87
C LEU A 31 10.28 -16.02 -6.17
N ASN A 32 9.79 -15.75 -4.96
CA ASN A 32 8.87 -16.64 -4.26
C ASN A 32 7.44 -16.35 -4.72
N ILE A 33 6.68 -17.40 -5.04
CA ILE A 33 5.27 -17.32 -5.44
C ILE A 33 4.43 -16.53 -4.42
N LEU A 34 4.69 -16.70 -3.12
CA LEU A 34 3.99 -15.98 -2.06
C LEU A 34 4.27 -14.48 -2.13
N ASN A 35 5.52 -14.07 -2.36
CA ASN A 35 5.87 -12.66 -2.49
C ASN A 35 5.21 -12.05 -3.73
N PHE A 36 5.17 -12.79 -4.84
CA PHE A 36 4.51 -12.37 -6.07
C PHE A 36 3.01 -12.14 -5.87
N ILE A 37 2.31 -13.11 -5.27
CA ILE A 37 0.87 -12.99 -4.95
C ILE A 37 0.63 -11.81 -4.02
N SER A 38 1.37 -11.72 -2.91
CA SER A 38 1.24 -10.59 -1.99
C SER A 38 1.49 -9.26 -2.69
N SER A 39 2.44 -9.19 -3.63
CA SER A 39 2.72 -7.95 -4.35
C SER A 39 1.62 -7.55 -5.32
N ILE A 40 0.93 -8.51 -5.93
CA ILE A 40 -0.26 -8.20 -6.75
C ILE A 40 -1.36 -7.63 -5.86
N VAL A 41 -1.64 -8.28 -4.73
CA VAL A 41 -2.66 -7.81 -3.77
C VAL A 41 -2.33 -6.42 -3.27
N ILE A 42 -1.09 -6.18 -2.83
CA ILE A 42 -0.60 -4.87 -2.37
C ILE A 42 -0.81 -3.79 -3.44
N SER A 43 -0.44 -4.11 -4.69
CA SER A 43 -0.58 -3.17 -5.81
C SER A 43 -2.03 -2.84 -6.12
N ILE A 44 -2.91 -3.84 -6.18
CA ILE A 44 -4.33 -3.64 -6.46
C ILE A 44 -4.99 -2.85 -5.32
N SER A 45 -4.78 -3.26 -4.07
CA SER A 45 -5.37 -2.60 -2.90
C SER A 45 -4.93 -1.14 -2.77
N ASN A 46 -3.64 -0.84 -2.95
CA ASN A 46 -3.16 0.54 -2.88
C ASN A 46 -3.64 1.37 -4.07
N SER A 47 -3.66 0.81 -5.29
CA SER A 47 -4.16 1.54 -6.47
C SER A 47 -5.64 1.89 -6.32
N LEU A 48 -6.46 0.95 -5.83
CA LEU A 48 -7.87 1.18 -5.52
C LEU A 48 -8.03 2.23 -4.42
N ALA A 49 -7.25 2.14 -3.34
CA ALA A 49 -7.30 3.12 -2.25
C ALA A 49 -6.92 4.53 -2.74
N ILE A 50 -5.88 4.65 -3.56
CA ILE A 50 -5.46 5.92 -4.17
C ILE A 50 -6.57 6.48 -5.06
N TYR A 51 -7.18 5.64 -5.91
CA TYR A 51 -8.31 6.04 -6.74
C TYR A 51 -9.49 6.57 -5.90
N MET A 52 -9.84 5.88 -4.81
CA MET A 52 -10.89 6.32 -3.89
C MET A 52 -10.53 7.65 -3.21
N LEU A 53 -9.28 7.82 -2.76
CA LEU A 53 -8.83 9.06 -2.15
C LEU A 53 -8.86 10.24 -3.13
N ILE A 54 -8.44 10.03 -4.38
CA ILE A 54 -8.53 11.05 -5.43
C ILE A 54 -10.00 11.42 -5.68
N SER A 55 -10.91 10.44 -5.68
CA SER A 55 -12.35 10.68 -5.84
C SER A 55 -12.92 11.48 -4.67
N ILE A 56 -12.52 11.17 -3.43
CA ILE A 56 -12.91 11.94 -2.23
C ILE A 56 -12.38 13.37 -2.31
N LEU A 57 -11.13 13.56 -2.75
CA LEU A 57 -10.53 14.89 -2.96
C LEU A 57 -11.27 15.68 -4.05
N ALA A 58 -11.88 15.01 -5.03
CA ALA A 58 -12.71 15.60 -6.06
C ALA A 58 -14.17 15.86 -5.63
N GLY A 59 -14.53 15.58 -4.37
CA GLY A 59 -15.85 15.85 -3.81
C GLY A 59 -16.78 14.63 -3.68
N ALA A 60 -16.28 13.41 -3.86
CA ALA A 60 -17.05 12.20 -3.55
C ALA A 60 -17.29 12.06 -2.04
N TYR A 61 -18.28 11.24 -1.67
CA TYR A 61 -18.64 11.02 -0.27
C TYR A 61 -17.44 10.45 0.53
N PRO A 62 -17.05 11.07 1.66
CA PRO A 62 -15.90 10.64 2.43
C PRO A 62 -16.16 9.28 3.09
N THR A 63 -15.19 8.37 2.97
CA THR A 63 -15.24 7.05 3.62
C THR A 63 -13.86 6.68 4.18
N PHE A 64 -13.84 5.81 5.18
CA PHE A 64 -12.60 5.28 5.78
C PHE A 64 -12.02 4.06 5.05
N MET A 65 -12.73 3.56 4.02
CA MET A 65 -12.34 2.39 3.24
C MET A 65 -10.93 2.50 2.62
N PRO A 66 -10.51 3.62 1.99
CA PRO A 66 -9.16 3.71 1.45
C PRO A 66 -8.07 3.59 2.52
N HIS A 67 -8.28 4.16 3.71
CA HIS A 67 -7.33 4.05 4.82
C HIS A 67 -7.22 2.61 5.33
N ALA A 68 -8.34 1.89 5.43
CA ALA A 68 -8.34 0.48 5.80
C ALA A 68 -7.60 -0.39 4.76
N LEU A 69 -7.80 -0.14 3.47
CA LEU A 69 -7.08 -0.83 2.40
C LEU A 69 -5.56 -0.58 2.47
N ILE A 70 -5.14 0.66 2.70
CA ILE A 70 -3.72 1.00 2.88
C ILE A 70 -3.15 0.30 4.12
N LEU A 71 -3.89 0.24 5.22
CA LEU A 71 -3.46 -0.45 6.44
C LEU A 71 -3.22 -1.94 6.19
N ILE A 72 -4.19 -2.64 5.58
CA ILE A 72 -4.07 -4.06 5.22
C ILE A 72 -2.88 -4.28 4.30
N SER A 73 -2.73 -3.42 3.29
CA SER A 73 -1.63 -3.48 2.35
C SER A 73 -0.26 -3.28 3.03
N THR A 74 -0.19 -2.36 4.00
CA THR A 74 1.01 -2.12 4.80
C THR A 74 1.41 -3.33 5.64
N ILE A 75 0.43 -4.05 6.22
CA ILE A 75 0.66 -5.30 6.95
C ILE A 75 1.26 -6.36 6.00
N LEU A 76 0.74 -6.47 4.77
CA LEU A 76 1.29 -7.40 3.77
C LEU A 76 2.73 -7.05 3.37
N VAL A 77 3.05 -5.76 3.22
CA VAL A 77 4.43 -5.30 2.97
C VAL A 77 5.35 -5.69 4.13
N LEU A 78 4.90 -5.55 5.37
CA LEU A 78 5.66 -5.97 6.56
C LEU A 78 5.91 -7.47 6.57
N ILE A 79 4.92 -8.28 6.19
CA ILE A 79 5.08 -9.74 6.06
C ILE A 79 6.15 -10.07 5.00
N GLN A 80 6.09 -9.45 3.82
CA GLN A 80 7.12 -9.62 2.78
C GLN A 80 8.52 -9.25 3.29
N TYR A 81 8.63 -8.16 4.06
CA TYR A 81 9.89 -7.74 4.68
C TYR A 81 10.43 -8.78 5.66
N LEU A 82 9.59 -9.31 6.55
CA LEU A 82 9.98 -10.34 7.53
C LEU A 82 10.43 -11.64 6.85
N ILE A 83 9.72 -12.08 5.81
CA ILE A 83 10.10 -13.26 5.00
C ILE A 83 11.47 -13.05 4.38
N LYS A 84 11.71 -11.87 3.78
CA LYS A 84 13.02 -11.54 3.19
C LYS A 84 14.12 -11.53 4.25
N ARG A 85 13.88 -10.93 5.42
CA ARG A 85 14.87 -10.86 6.51
C ARG A 85 15.24 -12.25 7.03
N ARG A 86 14.25 -13.14 7.19
CA ARG A 86 14.50 -14.53 7.64
C ARG A 86 15.39 -15.31 6.67
N LYS A 87 15.27 -15.09 5.36
CA LYS A 87 16.16 -15.69 4.35
C LYS A 87 17.60 -15.16 4.33
N LEU A 88 17.85 -13.96 4.88
CA LEU A 88 19.20 -13.38 4.91
C LEU A 88 20.03 -13.86 6.12
N ILE A 89 19.38 -14.44 7.13
CA ILE A 89 20.01 -14.86 8.40
C ILE A 89 20.21 -16.39 8.43
N GLY A 90 19.54 -17.14 7.55
CA GLY A 90 19.64 -18.60 7.44
C GLY A 90 20.59 -19.07 6.35
#